data_AF-A0A8S3JJ90-F1
#
_entry.id   AF-A0A8S3JJ90-F1
#
_cell.length_a   1.000
_cell.length_b   1.000
_cell.length_c   1.000
_cell.angle_alpha   90.00
_cell.angle_beta   90.00
_cell.angle_gamma   90.00
#
_symmetry.space_group_name_H-M   'P 1'
#
loop_
_entity.id
_entity.type
_entity.pdbx_description
1 polymer ?
#
loop_
_entity_poly.entity_id
_entity_poly.type
_entity_poly.pdbx_seq_one_letter_code
_entity_poly.pdbx_strand_id
1 'polypeptide(L)'
;MNSLLEVVYYFNLAGSVVTQGRDLNEVMEILEEKGSNQLKIEDILPLFPDFETIDQFKKPIIKSLENYNDRLTVLRTEMNDASKSIDDIRDDLAKYRTRCVATIDSNAACSLCEQALMLQSTFYIFACGHYFHGDCLFSYVRRLMKRNDANTLNETNR
;
A
#
# COMPACT_ATOMS: atom_id res chain seq x y z
N MET A 1 4.05 -8.99 -25.49
CA MET A 1 4.98 -9.44 -26.55
C MET A 1 5.60 -8.27 -27.33
N ASN A 2 4.99 -7.07 -27.35
CA ASN A 2 5.53 -5.89 -28.06
C ASN A 2 6.64 -5.11 -27.32
N SER A 3 6.68 -5.08 -25.98
CA SER A 3 7.61 -4.17 -25.26
C SER A 3 9.10 -4.54 -25.40
N LEU A 4 9.44 -5.83 -25.42
CA LEU A 4 10.85 -6.27 -25.55
C LEU A 4 11.41 -6.01 -26.95
N LEU A 5 10.59 -6.19 -28.00
CA LEU A 5 10.98 -5.88 -29.37
C LEU A 5 11.21 -4.39 -29.56
N GLU A 6 10.39 -3.57 -28.91
CA GLU A 6 10.49 -2.12 -28.94
C GLU A 6 11.78 -1.62 -28.27
N VAL A 7 12.11 -2.13 -27.08
CA VAL A 7 13.36 -1.81 -26.38
C VAL A 7 14.59 -2.23 -27.20
N VAL A 8 14.59 -3.44 -27.76
CA VAL A 8 15.70 -3.93 -28.59
C VAL A 8 15.86 -3.10 -29.87
N TYR A 9 14.75 -2.65 -30.48
CA TYR A 9 14.79 -1.79 -31.66
C TYR A 9 15.44 -0.44 -31.35
N TYR A 10 15.01 0.25 -30.30
CA TYR A 10 15.56 1.55 -29.93
C TYR A 10 17.01 1.48 -29.47
N PHE A 11 17.42 0.40 -28.78
CA PHE A 11 18.82 0.16 -28.42
C PHE A 11 19.71 0.01 -29.66
N ASN A 12 19.28 -0.80 -30.63
CA ASN A 12 20.03 -0.99 -31.89
C ASN A 12 20.03 0.28 -32.74
N LEU A 13 18.93 1.03 -32.75
CA LEU A 13 18.84 2.33 -33.41
C LEU A 13 19.87 3.29 -32.79
N ALA A 14 19.92 3.41 -31.47
CA ALA A 14 20.91 4.24 -30.77
C ALA A 14 22.34 3.84 -31.16
N GLY A 15 22.70 2.55 -31.13
CA GLY A 15 24.01 2.08 -31.57
C GLY A 15 24.32 2.41 -33.04
N SER A 16 23.33 2.33 -33.93
CA SER A 16 23.51 2.68 -35.35
C SER A 16 23.72 4.18 -35.58
N VAL A 17 23.09 5.04 -34.76
CA VAL A 17 23.18 6.49 -34.91
C VAL A 17 24.51 7.00 -34.34
N VAL A 18 24.98 6.42 -33.24
CA VAL A 18 26.31 6.68 -32.65
C VAL A 18 27.44 6.29 -33.61
N THR A 19 27.34 5.13 -34.26
CA THR A 19 28.35 4.68 -35.24
C THR A 19 28.33 5.47 -36.55
N GLN A 20 27.24 6.17 -36.87
CA GLN A 20 27.10 7.01 -38.07
C GLN A 20 27.51 8.48 -37.85
N GLY A 21 27.93 8.87 -36.64
CA GLY A 21 28.40 10.23 -36.35
C GLY A 21 27.30 11.30 -36.37
N ARG A 22 26.03 10.91 -36.15
CA ARG A 22 24.91 11.85 -36.03
C ARG A 22 24.84 12.47 -34.63
N ASP A 23 24.19 13.64 -34.54
CA ASP A 23 24.06 14.44 -33.33
C ASP A 23 23.23 13.70 -32.26
N LEU A 24 23.79 13.55 -31.07
CA LEU A 24 23.21 12.76 -29.99
C LEU A 24 21.97 13.41 -29.38
N ASN A 25 21.75 14.70 -29.61
CA ASN A 25 20.52 15.36 -29.20
C ASN A 25 19.30 14.74 -29.89
N GLU A 26 19.43 14.34 -31.15
CA GLU A 26 18.38 13.66 -31.92
C GLU A 26 18.12 12.26 -31.35
N VAL A 27 19.18 11.55 -30.90
CA VAL A 27 19.05 10.25 -30.24
C VAL A 27 18.33 10.38 -28.90
N MET A 28 18.72 11.36 -28.08
CA MET A 28 18.09 11.63 -26.78
C MET A 28 16.62 12.03 -26.94
N GLU A 29 16.29 12.82 -27.96
CA GLU A 29 14.90 13.20 -28.27
C GLU A 29 14.06 11.98 -28.69
N ILE A 30 14.59 11.11 -29.56
CA ILE A 30 13.90 9.88 -29.97
C ILE A 30 13.69 8.93 -28.76
N LEU A 31 14.63 8.90 -27.82
CA LEU A 31 14.53 8.10 -26.61
C LEU A 31 13.56 8.69 -25.59
N GLU A 32 13.51 10.01 -25.43
CA GLU A 32 12.52 10.68 -24.57
C GLU A 32 11.11 10.65 -25.16
N GLU A 33 10.97 10.79 -26.49
CA GLU A 33 9.68 10.85 -27.20
C GLU A 33 9.10 9.46 -27.51
N LYS A 34 9.95 8.49 -27.87
CA LYS A 34 9.53 7.18 -28.38
C LYS A 34 10.13 5.99 -27.64
N GLY A 35 11.13 6.21 -26.81
CA GLY A 35 11.59 5.22 -25.86
C GLY A 35 10.52 5.05 -24.79
N SER A 36 9.95 3.83 -24.72
CA SER A 36 9.21 3.43 -23.53
C SER A 36 10.06 3.75 -22.29
N ASN A 37 9.42 4.12 -21.17
CA ASN A 37 10.03 4.50 -19.87
C ASN A 37 10.97 3.41 -19.25
N GLN A 38 11.33 2.40 -20.03
CA GLN A 38 12.19 1.26 -19.74
C GLN A 38 13.63 1.46 -20.20
N LEU A 39 13.90 2.31 -21.20
CA LEU A 39 15.25 2.53 -21.74
C LEU A 39 15.87 3.76 -21.07
N LYS A 40 16.92 3.56 -20.29
CA LYS A 40 17.59 4.64 -19.54
C LYS A 40 18.86 5.07 -20.26
N ILE A 41 19.30 6.29 -19.99
CA ILE A 41 20.60 6.79 -20.47
C ILE A 41 21.76 5.88 -20.02
N GLU A 42 21.62 5.26 -18.85
CA GLU A 42 22.54 4.26 -18.29
C GLU A 42 22.80 3.09 -19.25
N ASP A 43 21.79 2.66 -20.01
CA ASP A 43 21.87 1.52 -20.92
C ASP A 43 22.67 1.84 -22.19
N ILE A 44 22.76 3.12 -22.56
CA ILE A 44 23.33 3.57 -23.84
C ILE A 44 24.78 4.02 -23.66
N LEU A 45 25.17 4.43 -22.45
CA LEU A 45 26.55 4.79 -22.10
C LEU A 45 27.64 3.81 -22.60
N PRO A 46 27.43 2.47 -22.61
CA PRO A 46 28.42 1.52 -23.11
C PRO A 46 28.62 1.52 -24.63
N LEU A 47 27.71 2.12 -25.41
CA LEU A 47 27.78 2.12 -26.88
C LEU A 47 28.71 3.20 -27.46
N PHE A 48 29.27 4.07 -26.60
CA PHE A 48 30.05 5.21 -27.03
C PHE A 48 31.56 4.94 -27.00
N PRO A 49 32.31 5.34 -28.05
CA PRO A 49 33.76 5.28 -28.04
C PRO A 49 34.34 6.28 -27.02
N ASP A 50 35.56 5.99 -26.52
CA ASP A 50 36.19 6.67 -25.38
C ASP A 50 36.09 8.21 -25.41
N PHE A 51 35.30 8.74 -24.46
CA PHE A 51 35.42 10.02 -23.73
C PHE A 51 35.65 11.37 -24.47
N GLU A 52 35.86 11.43 -25.78
CA GLU A 52 36.14 12.71 -26.49
C GLU A 52 34.91 13.62 -26.66
N THR A 53 33.73 13.20 -26.20
CA THR A 53 32.50 14.00 -26.29
C THR A 53 31.72 14.14 -24.98
N ILE A 54 32.38 14.18 -23.81
CA ILE A 54 31.71 14.38 -22.50
C ILE A 54 30.78 15.62 -22.46
N ASP A 55 31.13 16.71 -23.15
CA ASP A 55 30.39 17.98 -23.04
C ASP A 55 28.93 17.88 -23.51
N GLN A 56 28.65 17.02 -24.48
CA GLN A 56 27.28 16.78 -24.96
C GLN A 56 26.44 15.90 -24.01
N PHE A 57 27.07 15.12 -23.13
CA PHE A 57 26.37 14.24 -22.18
C PHE A 57 26.06 14.89 -20.83
N LYS A 58 26.73 16.00 -20.50
CA LYS A 58 26.59 16.66 -19.20
C LYS A 58 25.15 17.07 -18.90
N LYS A 59 24.46 17.69 -19.86
CA LYS A 59 23.08 18.19 -19.65
C LYS A 59 22.05 17.06 -19.51
N PRO A 60 22.00 16.04 -20.40
CA PRO A 60 21.08 14.91 -20.24
C PRO A 60 21.27 14.11 -18.94
N ILE A 61 22.53 13.94 -18.51
CA ILE A 61 22.84 13.24 -17.26
C ILE A 61 22.35 14.05 -16.06
N ILE A 62 22.61 15.37 -16.03
CA ILE A 62 22.10 16.25 -14.96
C ILE A 62 20.57 16.18 -14.88
N LYS A 63 19.88 16.31 -16.02
CA LYS A 63 18.41 16.24 -16.09
C LYS A 63 17.86 14.89 -15.60
N SER A 64 18.54 13.79 -15.95
CA SER A 64 18.14 12.44 -15.49
C SER A 64 18.31 12.31 -13.97
N LEU A 65 19.43 12.79 -13.42
CA LEU A 65 19.70 12.77 -11.97
C LEU A 65 18.74 13.66 -11.19
N GLU A 66 18.40 14.84 -11.72
CA GLU A 66 17.37 15.73 -11.16
C GLU A 66 16.02 15.03 -11.10
N ASN A 67 15.58 14.42 -12.21
CA ASN A 67 14.31 13.68 -12.26
C ASN A 67 14.29 12.49 -11.26
N TYR A 68 15.40 11.79 -11.07
CA TYR A 68 15.50 10.76 -10.03
C TYR A 68 15.34 11.33 -8.63
N ASN A 69 15.96 12.49 -8.34
CA ASN A 69 15.88 13.13 -7.03
C ASN A 69 14.47 13.65 -6.74
N ASP A 70 13.80 14.20 -7.76
CA ASP A 70 12.40 14.62 -7.67
C ASP A 70 11.49 13.43 -7.37
N ARG A 71 11.64 12.33 -8.11
CA ARG A 71 10.89 11.08 -7.85
C ARG A 71 11.12 10.53 -6.46
N LEU A 72 12.36 10.57 -5.96
CA LEU A 72 12.68 10.18 -4.59
C LEU A 72 11.98 11.07 -3.57
N THR A 73 11.89 12.37 -3.84
CA THR A 73 11.26 13.34 -2.95
C THR A 73 9.74 13.14 -2.90
N VAL A 74 9.11 12.88 -4.04
CA VAL A 74 7.69 12.50 -4.12
C VAL A 74 7.43 11.24 -3.32
N LEU A 75 8.18 10.17 -3.57
CA LEU A 75 7.99 8.89 -2.89
C LEU A 75 8.17 9.00 -1.37
N ARG A 76 9.15 9.78 -0.91
CA ARG A 76 9.34 10.06 0.53
C ARG A 76 8.15 10.81 1.13
N THR A 77 7.58 11.75 0.38
CA THR A 77 6.40 12.50 0.82
C THR A 77 5.20 11.58 0.95
N GLU A 78 4.95 10.74 -0.05
CA GLU A 78 3.88 9.73 -0.02
C GLU A 78 4.04 8.76 1.17
N MET A 79 5.26 8.29 1.46
CA MET A 79 5.50 7.45 2.63
C MET A 79 5.20 8.17 3.95
N ASN A 80 5.54 9.45 4.06
CA ASN A 80 5.29 10.24 5.26
C ASN A 80 3.79 10.48 5.47
N ASP A 81 3.05 10.79 4.41
CA ASP A 81 1.61 11.01 4.48
C ASP A 81 0.85 9.73 4.83
N ALA A 82 1.26 8.58 4.26
CA ALA A 82 0.71 7.29 4.65
C ALA A 82 1.00 6.95 6.12
N SER A 83 2.20 7.26 6.61
CA SER A 83 2.58 7.02 8.00
C SER A 83 1.75 7.87 8.98
N LYS A 84 1.55 9.15 8.67
CA LYS A 84 0.67 10.03 9.45
C LYS A 84 -0.76 9.50 9.52
N SER A 85 -1.30 9.05 8.39
CA SER A 85 -2.65 8.44 8.34
C SER A 85 -2.76 7.20 9.24
N ILE A 86 -1.73 6.35 9.28
CA ILE A 86 -1.69 5.20 10.19
C ILE A 86 -1.70 5.65 11.65
N ASP A 87 -0.94 6.69 11.99
CA ASP A 87 -0.90 7.20 13.36
C ASP A 87 -2.23 7.85 13.78
N ASP A 88 -2.89 8.59 12.89
CA ASP A 88 -4.24 9.14 13.11
C ASP A 88 -5.26 8.03 13.40
N ILE A 89 -5.23 6.95 12.62
CA ILE A 89 -6.10 5.77 12.83
C ILE A 89 -5.84 5.12 14.19
N ARG A 90 -4.57 4.99 14.59
CA ARG A 90 -4.19 4.42 15.89
C ARG A 90 -4.70 5.27 17.05
N ASP A 91 -4.57 6.59 16.93
CA ASP A 91 -5.08 7.53 17.93
C ASP A 91 -6.59 7.47 18.06
N ASP A 92 -7.31 7.38 16.95
CA ASP A 92 -8.77 7.23 16.96
C ASP A 92 -9.23 5.91 17.58
N LEU A 93 -8.52 4.81 17.29
CA LEU A 93 -8.77 3.52 17.94
C LEU A 93 -8.54 3.59 19.45
N ALA A 94 -7.49 4.28 19.90
CA ALA A 94 -7.21 4.47 21.32
C ALA A 94 -8.34 5.28 21.99
N LYS A 95 -8.75 6.41 21.39
CA LYS A 95 -9.88 7.22 21.88
C LYS A 95 -11.20 6.44 21.92
N TYR A 96 -11.44 5.57 20.93
CA TYR A 96 -12.64 4.72 20.90
C TYR A 96 -12.67 3.76 22.09
N ARG A 97 -11.55 3.07 22.38
CA ARG A 97 -11.46 2.14 23.52
C ARG A 97 -11.70 2.81 24.87
N THR A 98 -11.14 4.01 25.10
CA THR A 98 -11.27 4.70 26.40
C THR A 98 -12.71 5.18 26.66
N ARG A 99 -13.44 5.59 25.62
CA ARG A 99 -14.84 6.02 25.76
C ARG A 99 -15.79 4.89 26.18
N CYS A 100 -15.55 3.66 25.73
CA CYS A 100 -16.41 2.52 26.06
C CYS A 100 -16.32 2.08 27.53
N VAL A 101 -15.26 2.46 28.25
CA VAL A 101 -15.02 2.06 29.65
C VAL A 101 -15.40 3.18 30.64
N ALA A 102 -15.32 4.44 30.23
CA ALA A 102 -15.41 5.58 31.14
C ALA A 102 -16.84 6.03 31.49
N THR A 103 -17.86 5.71 30.70
CA THR A 103 -19.24 6.21 30.92
C THR A 103 -20.29 5.13 30.68
N ILE A 104 -20.57 4.32 31.70
CA ILE A 104 -21.73 3.43 31.69
C ILE A 104 -22.92 4.26 32.18
N ASP A 105 -23.94 4.40 31.34
CA ASP A 105 -25.21 4.99 31.75
C ASP A 105 -25.86 4.09 32.81
N SER A 106 -26.37 4.69 33.88
CA SER A 106 -27.17 4.02 34.92
C SER A 106 -28.35 3.21 34.35
N ASN A 107 -28.84 3.53 33.14
CA ASN A 107 -29.89 2.80 32.45
C ASN A 107 -29.40 1.74 31.44
N ALA A 108 -28.11 1.38 31.47
CA ALA A 108 -27.57 0.40 30.54
C ALA A 108 -28.22 -1.00 30.73
N ALA A 109 -28.72 -1.56 29.63
CA ALA A 109 -29.42 -2.83 29.57
C ALA A 109 -28.66 -3.85 28.72
N CYS A 110 -28.84 -5.13 29.05
CA CYS A 110 -28.23 -6.23 28.33
C CYS A 110 -28.83 -6.38 26.93
N SER A 111 -27.99 -6.46 25.90
CA SER A 111 -28.44 -6.57 24.50
C SER A 111 -29.03 -7.93 24.11
N LEU A 112 -29.03 -8.93 25.01
CA LEU A 112 -29.64 -10.25 24.77
C LEU A 112 -31.02 -10.40 25.40
N CYS A 113 -31.25 -9.77 26.54
CA CYS A 113 -32.44 -9.99 27.35
C CYS A 113 -33.17 -8.70 27.73
N GLU A 114 -32.57 -7.53 27.45
CA GLU A 114 -33.15 -6.18 27.63
C GLU A 114 -33.38 -5.77 29.09
N GLN A 115 -32.92 -6.55 30.09
CA GLN A 115 -32.94 -6.13 31.49
C GLN A 115 -31.70 -5.31 31.88
N ALA A 116 -31.84 -4.49 32.92
CA ALA A 116 -30.76 -3.66 33.48
C ALA A 116 -29.54 -4.50 33.90
N LEU A 117 -28.33 -3.98 33.63
CA LEU A 117 -27.07 -4.66 33.96
C LEU A 117 -26.81 -4.77 35.47
N MET A 118 -27.32 -3.80 36.24
CA MET A 118 -27.07 -3.66 37.69
C MET A 118 -27.68 -4.80 38.54
N LEU A 119 -28.55 -5.64 37.98
CA LEU A 119 -29.19 -6.74 38.72
C LEU A 119 -28.32 -7.98 38.90
N GLN A 120 -27.20 -8.11 38.18
CA GLN A 120 -26.31 -9.29 38.23
C GLN A 120 -24.86 -8.94 38.60
N SER A 121 -24.15 -9.90 39.20
CA SER A 121 -22.81 -9.72 39.79
C SER A 121 -21.66 -9.58 38.77
N THR A 122 -21.85 -10.00 37.52
CA THR A 122 -20.84 -9.89 36.46
C THR A 122 -21.46 -9.50 35.12
N PHE A 123 -20.85 -8.52 34.45
CA PHE A 123 -21.22 -8.10 33.10
C PHE A 123 -19.97 -7.85 32.24
N TYR A 124 -20.17 -7.90 30.93
CA TYR A 124 -19.13 -7.67 29.93
C TYR A 124 -19.52 -6.49 29.04
N ILE A 125 -18.53 -5.64 28.75
CA ILE A 125 -18.67 -4.48 27.88
C ILE A 125 -17.76 -4.69 26.67
N PHE A 126 -18.33 -4.53 25.49
CA PHE A 126 -17.58 -4.63 24.25
C PHE A 126 -17.32 -3.25 23.67
N ALA A 127 -16.20 -3.08 22.97
CA ALA A 127 -15.84 -1.83 22.31
C ALA A 127 -16.91 -1.36 21.30
N CYS A 128 -17.73 -2.28 20.75
CA CYS A 128 -18.85 -1.94 19.88
C CYS A 128 -20.04 -1.25 20.58
N GLY A 129 -19.96 -1.00 21.89
CA GLY A 129 -21.00 -0.33 22.67
C GLY A 129 -22.13 -1.24 23.16
N HIS A 130 -22.01 -2.56 22.96
CA HIS A 130 -22.96 -3.53 23.49
C HIS A 130 -22.57 -4.00 24.89
N TYR A 131 -23.59 -4.24 25.70
CA TYR A 131 -23.47 -4.70 27.07
C TYR A 131 -24.16 -6.03 27.24
N PHE A 132 -23.55 -6.93 28.01
CA PHE A 132 -24.13 -8.25 28.25
C PHE A 132 -23.94 -8.66 29.70
N HIS A 133 -24.96 -9.29 30.27
CA HIS A 133 -24.77 -10.06 31.49
C HIS A 133 -23.82 -11.24 31.23
N GLY A 134 -23.05 -11.63 32.25
CA GLY A 134 -22.14 -12.79 32.16
C GLY A 134 -22.88 -14.08 31.78
N ASP A 135 -24.03 -14.34 32.40
CA ASP A 135 -24.83 -15.53 32.15
C ASP A 135 -25.46 -15.54 30.75
N CYS A 136 -25.95 -14.39 30.29
CA CYS A 136 -26.53 -14.23 28.96
C CYS A 136 -25.46 -14.47 27.88
N LEU A 137 -24.28 -13.86 28.05
CA LEU A 137 -23.17 -14.04 27.12
C LEU A 137 -22.69 -15.49 27.09
N PHE A 138 -22.50 -16.11 28.26
CA PHE A 138 -22.07 -17.50 28.35
C PHE A 138 -23.07 -18.45 27.67
N SER A 139 -24.37 -18.25 27.93
CA SER A 139 -25.44 -19.04 27.31
C SER A 139 -25.47 -18.90 25.79
N TYR A 140 -25.26 -17.67 25.28
CA TYR A 140 -25.20 -17.39 23.86
C TYR A 140 -24.01 -18.08 23.18
N VAL A 141 -22.80 -17.92 23.73
CA VAL A 141 -21.56 -18.54 23.20
C VAL A 141 -21.68 -20.07 23.21
N ARG A 142 -22.19 -20.65 24.31
CA ARG A 142 -22.39 -22.10 24.41
C ARG A 142 -23.34 -22.65 23.35
N ARG A 143 -24.38 -21.90 22.96
CA ARG A 143 -25.28 -22.30 21.86
C ARG A 143 -24.59 -22.26 20.51
N LEU A 144 -23.74 -21.25 20.26
CA LEU A 144 -22.98 -21.16 19.02
C LEU A 144 -21.97 -22.29 18.87
N MET A 145 -21.25 -22.64 19.94
CA MET A 145 -20.30 -23.75 19.93
C MET A 145 -20.99 -25.08 19.58
N LYS A 146 -22.13 -25.40 20.21
CA LYS A 146 -22.91 -26.60 19.87
C LYS A 146 -23.40 -26.63 18.41
N ARG A 147 -23.64 -25.46 17.82
CA ARG A 147 -24.13 -25.34 16.43
C ARG A 147 -23.02 -25.60 15.42
N ASN A 148 -21.79 -25.20 15.74
CA ASN A 148 -20.62 -25.46 14.89
C ASN A 148 -20.27 -26.95 14.85
N ASP A 149 -20.33 -27.64 15.99
CA ASP A 149 -20.09 -29.10 16.04
C ASP A 149 -21.12 -29.87 15.19
N ALA A 150 -22.38 -29.42 15.17
CA ALA A 150 -23.43 -29.99 14.33
C ALA A 150 -23.26 -29.69 12.83
N ASN A 151 -22.70 -28.52 12.48
CA ASN A 151 -22.43 -28.16 11.09
C ASN A 151 -21.22 -28.92 10.52
N THR A 152 -20.17 -29.16 11.31
CA THR A 152 -19.03 -29.98 10.89
C THR A 152 -19.38 -31.45 10.61
N LEU A 153 -20.42 -31.99 11.27
CA LEU A 153 -20.90 -33.36 11.01
C LEU A 153 -21.73 -33.49 9.72
N ASN A 154 -22.30 -32.39 9.23
CA ASN A 154 -23.11 -32.37 8.01
C ASN A 154 -22.27 -32.16 6.73
N GLU A 155 -21.05 -31.65 6.85
CA GLU A 155 -20.12 -31.48 5.72
C GLU A 155 -19.28 -32.73 5.44
N THR A 156 -19.09 -33.63 6.42
CA THR A 156 -18.39 -34.92 6.24
C THR A 156 -19.26 -36.04 5.64
N ASN A 157 -20.53 -35.77 5.33
CA ASN A 157 -21.48 -36.77 4.81
C ASN A 157 -22.00 -36.41 3.40
N ARG A 158 -21.17 -35.77 2.58
CA ARG A 158 -21.44 -35.52 1.15
C ARG A 158 -20.27 -35.94 0.27
#